data_AF-A0A1C7W7Q0-F1
#
_entry.id   AF-A0A1C7W7Q0-F1
#
_cell.length_a   1.000
_cell.length_b   1.000
_cell.length_c   1.000
_cell.angle_alpha   90.00
_cell.angle_beta   90.00
_cell.angle_gamma   90.00
#
_symmetry.space_group_name_H-M   'P 1'
#
loop_
_entity.id
_entity.type
_entity.pdbx_description
1 polymer ?
#
loop_
_entity_poly.entity_id
_entity_poly.type
_entity_poly.pdbx_seq_one_letter_code
_entity_poly.pdbx_strand_id
1 'polypeptide(L)'
;MASPCVVDTDSANQTIDFGQGRSRDFLVAGSVGEWQPFSVLLTQCPITTRHATVLLTGSATSGPDGVPLYANLGSAPYVGIQIADGNTQQTLGPGSRVTLDVDNTSRTATLSLVSRLYSTGQMGAGQIKGAMQLDFTYQ
;
A
#
# COMPACT_ATOMS: atom_id res chain seq x y z
N MET A 1 -5.83 -29.02 1.65
CA MET A 1 -6.11 -27.70 1.05
C MET A 1 -5.89 -26.66 2.14
N ALA A 2 -5.10 -25.63 1.87
CA ALA A 2 -4.98 -24.50 2.78
C ALA A 2 -6.35 -23.83 2.93
N SER A 3 -6.64 -23.35 4.13
CA SER A 3 -7.89 -22.66 4.45
C SER A 3 -7.61 -21.18 4.72
N PRO A 4 -8.55 -20.27 4.43
CA PRO A 4 -8.28 -18.84 4.51
C PRO A 4 -8.02 -18.39 5.95
N CYS A 5 -7.07 -17.46 6.11
CA CYS A 5 -6.97 -16.67 7.33
C CYS A 5 -8.10 -15.63 7.40
N VAL A 6 -8.38 -15.12 8.59
CA VAL A 6 -9.26 -13.97 8.79
C VAL A 6 -8.46 -12.69 8.62
N VAL A 7 -8.82 -11.89 7.62
CA VAL A 7 -8.23 -10.56 7.42
C VAL A 7 -8.86 -9.60 8.41
N ASP A 8 -8.04 -8.95 9.22
CA ASP A 8 -8.49 -7.89 10.09
C ASP A 8 -8.89 -6.67 9.24
N THR A 9 -10.20 -6.45 9.10
CA THR A 9 -10.74 -5.40 8.21
C THR A 9 -10.54 -3.99 8.78
N ASP A 10 -10.32 -3.85 10.09
CA ASP A 10 -9.97 -2.57 10.71
C ASP A 10 -8.52 -2.17 10.32
N SER A 11 -7.68 -3.17 10.08
CA SER A 11 -6.34 -3.02 9.50
C SER A 11 -6.38 -2.87 7.96
N ALA A 12 -7.40 -3.38 7.28
CA ALA A 12 -7.52 -3.31 5.82
C ALA A 12 -8.19 -2.01 5.31
N ASN A 13 -9.16 -1.46 6.04
CA ASN A 13 -9.84 -0.20 5.70
C ASN A 13 -9.23 0.99 6.46
N GLN A 14 -7.94 1.22 6.25
CA GLN A 14 -7.24 2.31 6.91
C GLN A 14 -7.31 3.60 6.10
N THR A 15 -7.75 4.68 6.75
CA THR A 15 -7.53 6.04 6.23
C THR A 15 -6.14 6.46 6.63
N ILE A 16 -5.22 6.48 5.66
CA ILE A 16 -3.87 7.00 5.87
C ILE A 16 -3.92 8.51 5.74
N ASP A 17 -3.73 9.20 6.85
CA ASP A 17 -3.57 10.66 6.83
C ASP A 17 -2.13 10.99 6.48
N PHE A 18 -1.94 11.56 5.28
CA PHE A 18 -0.64 12.08 4.84
C PHE A 18 -0.31 13.45 5.44
N GLY A 19 -1.17 13.95 6.33
CA GLY A 19 -1.13 15.29 6.89
C GLY A 19 -1.47 16.37 5.86
N GLN A 20 -1.39 17.62 6.30
CA GLN A 20 -1.35 18.76 5.37
C GLN A 20 0.04 18.83 4.70
N GLY A 21 0.20 18.10 3.59
CA GLY A 21 1.28 18.37 2.66
C GLY A 21 1.11 19.78 2.09
N ARG A 22 2.05 20.69 2.39
CA ARG A 22 2.01 22.03 1.77
C ARG A 22 2.38 21.81 0.32
N SER A 23 1.54 22.22 -0.62
CA SER A 23 1.80 22.11 -2.07
C SER A 23 3.17 22.69 -2.48
N ARG A 24 3.74 23.56 -1.64
CA ARG A 24 5.09 24.14 -1.78
C ARG A 24 6.23 23.12 -1.63
N ASP A 25 5.99 21.99 -0.98
CA ASP A 25 6.98 20.92 -0.81
C ASP A 25 7.02 19.99 -2.05
N PHE A 26 6.02 20.11 -2.92
CA PHE A 26 5.81 19.27 -4.12
C PHE A 26 5.75 20.10 -5.41
N LEU A 27 6.63 21.10 -5.52
CA LEU A 27 6.71 21.98 -6.70
C LEU A 27 7.43 21.33 -7.90
N VAL A 28 8.20 20.27 -7.65
CA VAL A 28 9.00 19.57 -8.67
C VAL A 28 8.46 18.15 -8.83
N ALA A 29 8.35 17.69 -10.08
CA ALA A 29 8.03 16.30 -10.37
C ALA A 29 9.13 15.40 -9.79
N GLY A 30 8.75 14.34 -9.08
CA GLY A 30 9.67 13.48 -8.35
C GLY A 30 9.86 13.85 -6.87
N SER A 31 9.31 14.99 -6.41
CA SER A 31 9.22 15.28 -4.97
C SER A 31 8.39 14.21 -4.25
N VAL A 32 8.82 13.81 -3.06
CA VAL A 32 8.19 12.76 -2.26
C VAL A 32 7.90 13.26 -0.84
N GLY A 33 6.82 12.76 -0.26
CA GLY A 33 6.49 13.01 1.15
C GLY A 33 7.17 12.03 2.09
N GLU A 34 6.90 12.22 3.38
CA GLU A 34 7.30 11.27 4.43
C GLU A 34 6.56 9.94 4.30
N TRP A 35 7.23 8.86 4.72
CA TRP A 35 6.63 7.54 4.78
C TRP A 35 5.62 7.45 5.94
N GLN A 36 4.40 7.05 5.61
CA GLN A 36 3.34 6.70 6.54
C GLN A 36 3.23 5.17 6.61
N PRO A 37 3.60 4.55 7.74
CA PRO A 37 3.48 3.11 7.91
C PRO A 37 2.02 2.69 8.09
N PHE A 38 1.69 1.54 7.55
CA PHE A 38 0.39 0.89 7.75
C PHE A 38 0.58 -0.63 7.65
N SER A 39 -0.27 -1.39 8.30
CA SER A 39 -0.12 -2.85 8.30
C SER A 39 -1.46 -3.55 8.24
N VAL A 40 -1.48 -4.70 7.59
CA VAL A 40 -2.65 -5.58 7.53
C VAL A 40 -2.34 -6.85 8.29
N LEU A 41 -3.11 -7.12 9.33
CA LEU A 41 -2.98 -8.31 10.14
C LEU A 41 -3.92 -9.41 9.62
N LEU A 42 -3.36 -10.59 9.41
CA LEU A 42 -4.09 -11.82 9.19
C LEU A 42 -4.09 -12.61 10.48
N THR A 43 -5.27 -12.98 10.96
CA THR A 43 -5.46 -13.72 12.20
C THR A 43 -6.15 -15.05 11.94
N GLN A 44 -6.16 -15.91 12.95
CA GLN A 44 -6.83 -17.21 12.92
C GLN A 44 -6.43 -18.08 11.72
N CYS A 45 -5.17 -17.99 11.28
CA CYS A 45 -4.68 -18.78 10.18
C CYS A 45 -4.72 -20.28 10.54
N PRO A 46 -5.35 -21.13 9.72
CA PRO A 46 -5.40 -22.57 9.94
C PRO A 46 -3.99 -23.18 9.94
N ILE A 47 -3.79 -24.26 10.72
CA ILE A 47 -2.48 -24.97 10.78
C ILE A 47 -2.02 -25.49 9.40
N THR A 48 -2.96 -25.73 8.50
CA THR A 48 -2.67 -26.19 7.13
C THR A 48 -2.18 -25.07 6.21
N THR A 49 -2.22 -23.82 6.65
CA THR A 49 -1.82 -22.64 5.87
C THR A 49 -0.49 -22.14 6.43
N ARG A 50 0.55 -22.17 5.61
CA ARG A 50 1.91 -21.76 5.97
C ARG A 50 2.32 -20.46 5.31
N HIS A 51 1.72 -20.15 4.16
CA HIS A 51 2.01 -18.92 3.43
C HIS A 51 0.72 -18.24 2.98
N ALA A 52 0.75 -16.91 2.95
CA ALA A 52 -0.28 -16.09 2.34
C ALA A 52 0.37 -15.19 1.29
N THR A 53 -0.03 -15.32 0.03
CA THR A 53 0.36 -14.38 -1.03
C THR A 53 -0.70 -13.30 -1.15
N VAL A 54 -0.26 -12.05 -1.15
CA VAL A 54 -1.09 -10.86 -1.30
C VAL A 54 -0.80 -10.25 -2.65
N LEU A 55 -1.82 -10.11 -3.50
CA LEU A 55 -1.75 -9.34 -4.73
C LEU A 55 -2.32 -7.93 -4.45
N LEU A 56 -1.51 -6.91 -4.71
CA LEU A 56 -1.91 -5.52 -4.54
C LEU A 56 -2.43 -5.01 -5.88
N THR A 57 -3.66 -4.52 -5.95
CA THR A 57 -4.26 -3.96 -7.16
C THR A 57 -4.86 -2.58 -6.89
N GLY A 58 -5.09 -1.80 -7.95
CA GLY A 58 -5.63 -0.46 -7.85
C GLY A 58 -5.46 0.33 -9.15
N SER A 59 -5.97 1.55 -9.19
CA SER A 59 -5.78 2.44 -10.32
C SER A 59 -4.30 2.81 -10.44
N ALA A 60 -3.68 2.50 -11.58
CA ALA A 60 -2.27 2.76 -11.81
C ALA A 60 -2.01 4.16 -12.36
N THR A 61 -0.90 4.76 -11.94
CA THR A 61 -0.27 5.90 -12.58
C THR A 61 1.25 5.73 -12.51
N SER A 62 1.99 6.59 -13.19
CA SER A 62 3.45 6.55 -13.17
C SER A 62 4.03 7.93 -12.86
N GLY A 63 5.05 7.95 -12.00
CA GLY A 63 5.88 9.12 -11.78
C GLY A 63 6.84 9.36 -12.95
N PRO A 64 7.70 10.40 -12.84
CA PRO A 64 8.88 10.52 -13.69
C PRO A 64 9.69 9.23 -13.66
N ASP A 65 10.35 8.92 -14.78
CA ASP A 65 11.17 7.71 -14.95
C ASP A 65 10.43 6.38 -14.78
N GLY A 66 9.09 6.40 -14.86
CA GLY A 66 8.27 5.18 -14.84
C GLY A 66 8.07 4.56 -13.46
N VAL A 67 8.32 5.31 -12.38
CA VAL A 67 8.05 4.83 -11.01
C VAL A 67 6.58 4.41 -10.90
N PRO A 68 6.28 3.16 -10.52
CA PRO A 68 4.90 2.69 -10.46
C PRO A 68 4.21 3.24 -9.21
N LEU A 69 3.05 3.87 -9.41
CA LEU A 69 2.27 4.55 -8.37
C LEU A 69 0.80 4.17 -8.45
N TYR A 70 0.08 4.38 -7.36
CA TYR A 70 -1.38 4.38 -7.34
C TYR A 70 -1.89 5.76 -7.67
N ALA A 71 -2.91 5.84 -8.52
CA ALA A 71 -3.51 7.08 -8.97
C ALA A 71 -4.27 7.77 -7.82
N ASN A 72 -4.18 9.09 -7.78
CA ASN A 72 -5.07 9.88 -6.94
C ASN A 72 -6.50 9.87 -7.52
N LEU A 73 -7.46 9.46 -6.70
CA LEU A 73 -8.90 9.47 -6.99
C LEU A 73 -9.60 10.73 -6.47
N GLY A 74 -8.86 11.62 -5.81
CA GLY A 74 -9.34 12.92 -5.36
C GLY A 74 -9.14 14.03 -6.39
N SER A 75 -9.36 15.28 -5.99
CA SER A 75 -9.28 16.44 -6.88
C SER A 75 -7.89 17.05 -7.03
N ALA A 76 -6.92 16.70 -6.17
CA ALA A 76 -5.57 17.23 -6.28
C ALA A 76 -4.87 16.71 -7.55
N PRO A 77 -4.43 17.58 -8.46
CA PRO A 77 -3.72 17.16 -9.66
C PRO A 77 -2.24 16.88 -9.37
N TYR A 78 -1.60 16.13 -10.27
CA TYR A 78 -0.15 15.86 -10.28
C TYR A 78 0.39 15.16 -9.03
N VAL A 79 -0.42 14.27 -8.45
CA VAL A 79 -0.07 13.44 -7.30
C VAL A 79 -0.38 11.97 -7.58
N GLY A 80 0.57 11.10 -7.21
CA GLY A 80 0.36 9.67 -7.05
C GLY A 80 0.71 9.24 -5.62
N ILE A 81 0.32 8.02 -5.28
CA ILE A 81 0.60 7.40 -3.99
C ILE A 81 1.59 6.27 -4.23
N GLN A 82 2.76 6.34 -3.61
CA GLN A 82 3.75 5.28 -3.67
C GLN A 82 3.54 4.34 -2.48
N ILE A 83 3.41 3.04 -2.75
CA ILE A 83 3.41 2.00 -1.73
C ILE A 83 4.73 1.24 -1.83
N ALA A 84 5.29 0.87 -0.69
CA ALA A 84 6.45 0.01 -0.61
C ALA A 84 6.29 -0.99 0.54
N ASP A 85 7.05 -2.07 0.45
CA ASP A 85 7.19 -3.03 1.54
C ASP A 85 7.84 -2.36 2.76
N GLY A 86 7.26 -2.54 3.94
CA GLY A 86 7.71 -1.85 5.15
C GLY A 86 9.08 -2.30 5.66
N ASN A 87 9.58 -3.46 5.22
CA ASN A 87 10.85 -4.03 5.68
C ASN A 87 11.99 -3.77 4.68
N THR A 88 11.70 -3.98 3.39
CA THR A 88 12.68 -3.88 2.30
C THR A 88 12.65 -2.54 1.58
N GLN A 89 11.60 -1.74 1.78
CA GLN A 89 11.32 -0.51 1.04
C GLN A 89 11.22 -0.71 -0.48
N GLN A 90 11.03 -1.96 -0.93
CA GLN A 90 10.78 -2.26 -2.32
C GLN A 90 9.44 -1.66 -2.73
N THR A 91 9.41 -0.88 -3.83
CA THR A 91 8.17 -0.30 -4.34
C THR A 91 7.21 -1.39 -4.82
N LEU A 92 5.96 -1.31 -4.38
CA LEU A 92 4.89 -2.24 -4.68
C LEU A 92 3.80 -1.54 -5.49
N GLY A 93 3.99 -1.48 -6.81
CA GLY A 93 2.99 -0.93 -7.72
C GLY A 93 1.74 -1.81 -7.86
N PRO A 94 0.70 -1.33 -8.56
CA PRO A 94 -0.43 -2.17 -8.93
C PRO A 94 0.02 -3.41 -9.71
N GLY A 95 -0.40 -4.59 -9.24
CA GLY A 95 0.00 -5.90 -9.74
C GLY A 95 1.14 -6.56 -8.96
N SER A 96 1.77 -5.87 -8.02
CA SER A 96 2.82 -6.44 -7.17
C SER A 96 2.27 -7.53 -6.25
N ARG A 97 3.13 -8.50 -5.92
CA ARG A 97 2.81 -9.63 -5.04
C ARG A 97 3.77 -9.65 -3.87
N VAL A 98 3.23 -9.89 -2.68
CA VAL A 98 4.01 -10.06 -1.45
C VAL A 98 3.65 -11.42 -0.85
N THR A 99 4.64 -12.21 -0.48
CA THR A 99 4.42 -13.47 0.23
C THR A 99 4.71 -13.25 1.71
N LEU A 100 3.77 -13.65 2.54
CA LEU A 100 3.84 -13.60 3.98
C LEU A 100 3.98 -15.01 4.53
N ASP A 101 4.88 -15.16 5.48
CA ASP A 101 5.00 -16.39 6.26
C ASP A 101 4.01 -16.32 7.43
N VAL A 102 3.20 -17.38 7.56
CA VAL A 102 2.29 -17.53 8.70
C VAL A 102 3.09 -18.07 9.88
N ASP A 103 3.11 -17.32 10.98
CA ASP A 103 3.62 -17.84 12.24
C ASP A 103 2.63 -18.89 12.76
N ASN A 104 3.07 -20.14 12.77
CA ASN A 104 2.25 -21.27 13.20
C ASN A 104 2.00 -21.33 14.71
N THR A 105 2.79 -20.60 15.49
CA THR A 105 2.66 -20.51 16.95
C THR A 105 1.52 -19.55 17.29
N SER A 106 1.57 -18.33 16.74
CA SER A 106 0.53 -17.32 16.96
C SER A 106 -0.67 -17.47 16.03
N ARG A 107 -0.54 -18.24 14.94
CA ARG A 107 -1.51 -18.36 13.84
C ARG A 107 -1.85 -17.01 13.20
N THR A 108 -0.81 -16.19 13.01
CA THR A 108 -0.93 -14.85 12.43
C THR A 108 0.10 -14.60 11.34
N ALA A 109 -0.21 -13.65 10.46
CA ALA A 109 0.74 -13.08 9.51
C ALA A 109 0.50 -11.58 9.41
N THR A 110 1.58 -10.80 9.26
CA THR A 110 1.47 -9.33 9.19
C THR A 110 2.09 -8.84 7.89
N LEU A 111 1.28 -8.14 7.10
CA LEU A 111 1.75 -7.39 5.94
C LEU A 111 2.13 -5.98 6.39
N SER A 112 3.42 -5.71 6.52
CA SER A 112 3.93 -4.37 6.84
C SER A 112 4.15 -3.58 5.55
N LEU A 113 3.51 -2.42 5.43
CA LEU A 113 3.60 -1.55 4.26
C LEU A 113 3.92 -0.12 4.70
N VAL A 114 4.51 0.64 3.80
CA VAL A 114 4.67 2.08 3.94
C VAL A 114 4.10 2.76 2.70
N SER A 115 3.48 3.90 2.91
CA SER A 115 2.91 4.72 1.84
C SER A 115 3.45 6.14 1.91
N ARG A 116 3.60 6.80 0.77
CA ARG A 116 3.89 8.24 0.75
C ARG A 116 3.29 8.90 -0.47
N LEU A 117 3.15 10.22 -0.40
CA LEU A 117 2.80 11.02 -1.57
C LEU A 117 3.99 11.14 -2.51
N TYR A 118 3.70 11.09 -3.80
CA TYR A 118 4.68 11.24 -4.86
C TYR A 118 4.17 12.28 -5.86
N SER A 119 4.95 13.32 -6.12
CA SER A 119 4.59 14.34 -7.09
C SER A 119 4.89 13.90 -8.51
N THR A 120 3.88 13.90 -9.38
CA THR A 120 4.05 13.65 -10.82
C THR A 120 4.20 14.94 -11.62
N GLY A 121 4.20 16.11 -10.96
CA GLY A 121 4.24 17.43 -11.57
C GLY A 121 4.27 18.55 -10.52
N GLN A 122 3.59 19.67 -10.78
CA GLN A 122 3.38 20.69 -9.75
C GLN A 122 2.06 20.38 -9.02
N MET A 123 2.14 19.79 -7.82
CA MET A 123 0.94 19.39 -7.07
C MET A 123 0.01 20.59 -6.84
N GLY A 124 -1.26 20.43 -7.17
CA GLY A 124 -2.30 21.43 -6.91
C GLY A 124 -3.03 21.20 -5.58
N ALA A 125 -3.80 22.20 -5.15
CA ALA A 125 -4.69 22.06 -4.00
C ALA A 125 -5.87 21.13 -4.35
N GLY A 126 -6.26 20.28 -3.41
CA GLY A 126 -7.39 19.38 -3.58
C GLY A 126 -7.33 18.21 -2.60
N GLN A 127 -8.26 17.27 -2.77
CA GLN A 127 -8.27 16.04 -1.98
C GLN A 127 -7.32 15.01 -2.59
N ILE A 128 -6.66 14.25 -1.71
CA ILE A 128 -5.90 13.07 -2.09
C ILE A 128 -6.66 11.86 -1.56
N LYS A 129 -7.03 10.95 -2.46
CA LYS A 129 -7.72 9.70 -2.14
C LYS A 129 -7.02 8.57 -2.90
N GLY A 130 -6.65 7.52 -2.19
CA GLY A 130 -6.16 6.28 -2.78
C GLY A 130 -7.14 5.16 -2.52
N ALA A 131 -7.27 4.25 -3.48
CA ALA A 131 -7.90 2.95 -3.26
C ALA A 131 -6.95 1.87 -3.75
N MET A 132 -6.68 0.92 -2.86
CA MET A 132 -5.88 -0.27 -3.13
C MET A 132 -6.68 -1.48 -2.66
N GLN A 133 -6.75 -2.50 -3.51
CA GLN A 133 -7.37 -3.77 -3.17
C GLN A 133 -6.28 -4.80 -2.93
N LEU A 134 -6.50 -5.64 -1.92
CA LEU A 134 -5.61 -6.71 -1.51
C LEU A 134 -6.31 -8.04 -1.72
N ASP A 135 -5.81 -8.86 -2.64
CA ASP A 135 -6.33 -10.19 -2.92
C ASP A 135 -5.42 -11.25 -2.27
N PHE A 136 -5.97 -12.03 -1.34
CA PHE A 136 -5.21 -13.02 -0.57
C PHE A 136 -5.36 -14.43 -1.15
N THR A 137 -4.24 -15.11 -1.34
CA THR A 137 -4.18 -16.53 -1.72
C THR A 137 -3.43 -17.30 -0.64
N TYR A 138 -4.01 -18.41 -0.17
CA TYR A 138 -3.49 -19.20 0.95
C TYR A 138 -2.91 -20.53 0.49
N GLN A 139 -1.75 -20.89 1.03
CA GLN A 139 -0.96 -22.06 0.65
C GLN A 139 -0.44 -22.83 1.86
#